data_AF-A0A399ZPI1-F1
#
_entry.id   AF-A0A399ZPI1-F1
#
_cell.length_a   1.000
_cell.length_b   1.000
_cell.length_c   1.000
_cell.angle_alpha   90.00
_cell.angle_beta   90.00
_cell.angle_gamma   90.00
#
_symmetry.space_group_name_H-M   'P 1'
#
loop_
_entity.id
_entity.type
_entity.pdbx_description
1 polymer ?
#
loop_
_entity_poly.entity_id
_entity_poly.type
_entity_poly.pdbx_seq_one_letter_code
_entity_poly.pdbx_strand_id
1 'polypeptide(L)'
;MSQSASRTRSSNALLRRVLDFAPPLIAAVATALAFAPQFFPLPLALGLGLGLLLLYPGYLLEQLLFSTREISLTRLPVFFAFSLALWALPATLLQGLGAHWFAFRLVFVGALWALTLLVWGTRRCRTPAPAARPEWLIEGALLLLCLLAALLVARGPRDGDDWMYLQIIQQLMASDPFQIRAASEMRYSIRFAAHVWLFAQAFLGQWLRADVVWLAREALPTLLAPLALVSFFAWGKIFFKQARAALCAVGIQFLIYATFARGDAWGLGFFERAAQDKFLVWLILLPVAFGFAWRYLHDAKFADWFAYGAVLLGALWVHPVSLYAIVLTLGGLALFNLLSRAPFPRRRWGRLLLLTLPVLLVPLLVRVATAPAIFQVTAPDVAASLRLSQGRLLFQPPNYIADPALLGHPAILFALALLIWFAPRLRTDARIQFLWGSALLPLALLFNPFTARALGEMLTPWQLWRMTWNLPVAFILTEGILTMLARRRGAAHCIGRQHLAGGFESCAFVEKSQQRARAGRVGRGYVTAFARRPARTGVGLAAARHDALRARLYIQRVGFDR
;
A
#
# COMPACT_ATOMS: atom_id res chain seq x y z
N MET A 1 43.54 -2.58 25.40
CA MET A 1 42.41 -2.52 24.42
C MET A 1 41.02 -2.23 25.04
N SER A 2 40.86 -1.97 26.35
CA SER A 2 39.51 -1.72 26.94
C SER A 2 39.02 -0.25 26.92
N GLN A 3 39.86 0.73 26.56
CA GLN A 3 39.46 2.15 26.51
C GLN A 3 38.71 2.55 25.21
N SER A 4 38.74 1.71 24.18
CA SER A 4 37.99 1.94 22.93
C SER A 4 36.47 1.77 23.09
N ALA A 5 36.04 0.90 24.02
CA ALA A 5 34.62 0.58 24.22
C ALA A 5 33.85 1.64 25.03
N SER A 6 34.52 2.51 25.80
CA SER A 6 33.83 3.56 26.59
C SER A 6 33.50 4.80 25.75
N ARG A 7 34.34 5.18 24.78
CA ARG A 7 34.11 6.34 23.91
C ARG A 7 32.92 6.17 22.97
N THR A 8 32.65 4.95 22.50
CA THR A 8 31.50 4.66 21.60
C THR A 8 30.15 4.70 22.31
N ARG A 9 30.11 4.60 23.66
CA ARG A 9 28.84 4.71 24.41
C ARG A 9 28.35 6.15 24.56
N SER A 10 29.25 7.12 24.66
CA SER A 10 28.89 8.52 24.92
C SER A 10 28.31 9.23 23.67
N SER A 11 28.91 9.04 22.48
CA SER A 11 28.42 9.64 21.23
C SER A 11 27.00 9.19 20.86
N ASN A 12 26.67 7.93 21.15
CA ASN A 12 25.33 7.37 20.93
C ASN A 12 24.26 7.98 21.85
N ALA A 13 24.63 8.50 23.03
CA ALA A 13 23.68 9.12 23.94
C ALA A 13 23.23 10.51 23.47
N LEU A 14 24.15 11.33 22.94
CA LEU A 14 23.82 12.66 22.41
C LEU A 14 22.92 12.56 21.18
N LEU A 15 23.29 11.70 20.22
CA LEU A 15 22.49 11.49 19.01
C LEU A 15 21.07 11.00 19.35
N ARG A 16 20.93 10.10 20.33
CA ARG A 16 19.62 9.65 20.81
C ARG A 16 18.79 10.81 21.39
N ARG A 17 19.39 11.66 22.23
CA ARG A 17 18.69 12.83 22.77
C ARG A 17 18.19 13.74 21.64
N VAL A 18 19.04 14.04 20.66
CA VAL A 18 18.64 14.88 19.50
C VAL A 18 17.47 14.24 18.73
N LEU A 19 17.53 12.94 18.46
CA LEU A 19 16.46 12.20 17.77
C LEU A 19 15.16 12.13 18.59
N ASP A 20 15.25 12.15 19.92
CA ASP A 20 14.09 12.19 20.82
C ASP A 20 13.44 13.59 20.86
N PHE A 21 14.20 14.66 20.64
CA PHE A 21 13.70 16.04 20.55
C PHE A 21 13.23 16.46 19.14
N ALA A 22 13.57 15.70 18.11
CA ALA A 22 13.20 16.04 16.74
C ALA A 22 11.66 16.14 16.52
N PRO A 23 10.80 15.23 17.03
CA PRO A 23 9.36 15.33 16.78
C PRO A 23 8.69 16.59 17.37
N PRO A 24 8.92 16.98 18.64
CA PRO A 24 8.44 18.26 19.16
C PRO A 24 8.93 19.48 18.38
N LEU A 25 10.19 19.48 17.94
CA LEU A 25 10.73 20.56 17.12
C LEU A 25 10.01 20.67 15.77
N ILE A 26 9.77 19.54 15.10
CA ILE A 26 9.03 19.51 13.83
C ILE A 26 7.58 19.99 14.04
N ALA A 27 6.93 19.61 15.14
CA ALA A 27 5.58 20.10 15.48
C ALA A 27 5.57 21.61 15.78
N ALA A 28 6.61 22.14 16.43
CA ALA A 28 6.78 23.57 16.63
C ALA A 28 6.97 24.31 15.30
N VAL A 29 7.79 23.78 14.37
CA VAL A 29 7.93 24.32 13.01
C VAL A 29 6.60 24.28 12.27
N ALA A 30 5.82 23.21 12.38
CA ALA A 30 4.49 23.13 11.79
C ALA A 30 3.53 24.18 12.35
N THR A 31 3.63 24.46 13.66
CA THR A 31 2.85 25.51 14.33
C THR A 31 3.25 26.90 13.81
N ALA A 32 4.56 27.19 13.76
CA ALA A 32 5.08 28.44 13.22
C ALA A 32 4.67 28.63 11.75
N LEU A 33 4.76 27.59 10.93
CA LEU A 33 4.34 27.63 9.53
C LEU A 33 2.82 27.80 9.39
N ALA A 34 2.01 27.18 10.26
CA ALA A 34 0.54 27.28 10.23
C ALA A 34 0.03 28.71 10.50
N PHE A 35 0.65 29.41 11.45
CA PHE A 35 0.16 30.70 11.93
C PHE A 35 1.01 31.90 11.50
N ALA A 36 2.24 31.67 11.05
CA ALA A 36 3.14 32.72 10.60
C ALA A 36 3.98 32.29 9.37
N PRO A 37 3.33 31.87 8.26
CA PRO A 37 4.04 31.41 7.05
C PRO A 37 4.95 32.49 6.43
N GLN A 38 4.68 33.78 6.68
CA GLN A 38 5.48 34.90 6.17
C GLN A 38 6.94 34.93 6.65
N PHE A 39 7.29 34.20 7.72
CA PHE A 39 8.67 34.09 8.18
C PHE A 39 9.51 33.09 7.36
N PHE A 40 8.88 32.35 6.46
CA PHE A 40 9.54 31.34 5.63
C PHE A 40 9.54 31.81 4.17
N PRO A 41 10.68 31.76 3.46
CA PRO A 41 10.69 31.93 2.02
C PRO A 41 9.74 30.94 1.35
N LEU A 42 8.98 31.37 0.35
CA LEU A 42 7.95 30.54 -0.28
C LEU A 42 8.43 29.12 -0.69
N PRO A 43 9.62 28.93 -1.30
CA PRO A 43 10.09 27.58 -1.64
C PRO A 43 10.30 26.69 -0.41
N LEU A 44 10.85 27.25 0.68
CA LEU A 44 11.04 26.53 1.94
C LEU A 44 9.68 26.24 2.60
N ALA A 45 8.80 27.23 2.66
CA ALA A 45 7.45 27.09 3.20
C ALA A 45 6.69 25.96 2.50
N LEU A 46 6.76 25.89 1.18
CA LEU A 46 6.11 24.86 0.38
C LEU A 46 6.73 23.48 0.56
N GLY A 47 8.06 23.39 0.59
CA GLY A 47 8.76 22.13 0.88
C GLY A 47 8.41 21.58 2.27
N LEU A 48 8.41 22.46 3.29
CA LEU A 48 7.99 22.11 4.65
C LEU A 48 6.52 21.74 4.70
N GLY A 49 5.63 22.51 4.05
CA GLY A 49 4.20 22.27 4.01
C GLY A 49 3.85 20.91 3.39
N LEU A 50 4.48 20.57 2.26
CA LEU A 50 4.34 19.25 1.64
C LEU A 50 4.80 18.13 2.58
N GLY A 51 5.97 18.25 3.20
CA GLY A 51 6.47 17.25 4.15
C GLY A 51 5.59 17.10 5.39
N LEU A 52 5.13 18.21 5.96
CA LEU A 52 4.31 18.26 7.17
C LEU A 52 2.87 17.82 6.94
N LEU A 53 2.31 18.05 5.75
CA LEU A 53 0.96 17.62 5.41
C LEU A 53 0.94 16.17 4.93
N LEU A 54 1.88 15.80 4.05
CA LEU A 54 1.80 14.55 3.30
C LEU A 54 2.67 13.42 3.87
N LEU A 55 3.64 13.68 4.76
CA LEU A 55 4.54 12.62 5.25
C LEU A 55 4.59 12.54 6.78
N TYR A 56 4.75 13.68 7.46
CA TYR A 56 5.00 13.70 8.90
C TYR A 56 3.90 13.05 9.77
N PRO A 57 2.60 13.27 9.54
CA PRO A 57 1.55 12.63 10.34
C PRO A 57 1.58 11.11 10.19
N GLY A 58 1.78 10.62 8.97
CA GLY A 58 1.91 9.20 8.70
C GLY A 58 3.20 8.58 9.25
N TYR A 59 4.30 9.34 9.29
CA TYR A 59 5.49 8.93 10.03
C TYR A 59 5.19 8.71 11.51
N LEU A 60 4.52 9.66 12.17
CA LEU A 60 4.14 9.53 13.57
C LEU A 60 3.22 8.32 13.80
N LEU A 61 2.23 8.11 12.92
CA LEU A 61 1.35 6.96 13.00
C LEU A 61 2.10 5.62 12.81
N GLU A 62 3.05 5.56 11.86
CA GLU A 62 3.90 4.37 11.69
C GLU A 62 4.72 4.08 12.96
N GLN A 63 5.29 5.11 13.61
CA GLN A 63 6.05 4.95 14.85
C GLN A 63 5.19 4.34 15.97
N LEU A 64 3.93 4.76 16.09
CA LEU A 64 2.98 4.21 17.06
C LEU A 64 2.68 2.73 16.80
N LEU A 65 2.54 2.34 15.52
CA LEU A 65 2.15 0.98 15.13
C LEU A 65 3.33 -0.01 15.13
N PHE A 66 4.48 0.37 14.58
CA PHE A 66 5.58 -0.57 14.28
C PHE A 66 6.82 -0.40 15.16
N SER A 67 6.90 0.64 15.99
CA SER A 67 8.04 0.89 16.93
C SER A 67 9.42 0.95 16.26
N THR A 68 9.44 1.19 14.96
CA THR A 68 10.62 1.02 14.12
C THR A 68 11.35 2.35 13.96
N ARG A 69 12.56 2.46 14.49
CA ARG A 69 13.34 3.72 14.45
C ARG A 69 14.06 3.99 13.13
N GLU A 70 14.14 2.99 12.25
CA GLU A 70 14.87 3.14 10.99
C GLU A 70 14.09 3.97 9.98
N ILE A 71 14.77 4.98 9.43
CA ILE A 71 14.30 5.73 8.28
C ILE A 71 14.87 5.00 7.06
N SER A 72 14.00 4.40 6.26
CA SER A 72 14.35 3.80 4.96
C SER A 72 13.42 4.37 3.90
N LEU A 73 13.93 4.50 2.67
CA LEU A 73 13.16 4.99 1.53
C LEU A 73 11.85 4.22 1.35
N THR A 74 11.84 2.90 1.60
CA THR A 74 10.63 2.05 1.47
C THR A 74 9.47 2.44 2.38
N ARG A 75 9.70 3.33 3.35
CA ARG A 75 8.66 3.81 4.28
C ARG A 75 7.99 5.09 3.86
N LEU A 76 8.61 5.87 2.96
CA LEU A 76 8.00 7.11 2.46
C LEU A 76 6.58 6.88 1.90
N PRO A 77 6.31 5.81 1.12
CA PRO A 77 4.94 5.53 0.66
C PRO A 77 3.95 5.21 1.79
N VAL A 78 4.42 4.59 2.88
CA VAL A 78 3.61 4.30 4.07
C VAL A 78 3.27 5.60 4.79
N PHE A 79 4.26 6.48 4.98
CA PHE A 79 4.06 7.82 5.56
C PHE A 79 3.04 8.62 4.77
N PHE A 80 3.15 8.55 3.44
CA PHE A 80 2.21 9.18 2.54
C PHE A 80 0.79 8.65 2.69
N ALA A 81 0.62 7.33 2.60
CA ALA A 81 -0.69 6.69 2.70
C ALA A 81 -1.37 6.95 4.06
N PHE A 82 -0.62 6.87 5.16
CA PHE A 82 -1.14 7.14 6.50
C PHE A 82 -1.51 8.61 6.71
N SER A 83 -0.77 9.55 6.12
CA SER A 83 -1.12 10.97 6.20
C SER A 83 -2.44 11.24 5.50
N LEU A 84 -2.66 10.69 4.30
CA LEU A 84 -3.95 10.81 3.60
C LEU A 84 -5.11 10.19 4.40
N ALA A 85 -4.90 9.02 4.99
CA ALA A 85 -5.88 8.36 5.84
C ALA A 85 -6.25 9.20 7.07
N LEU A 86 -5.26 9.86 7.69
CA LEU A 86 -5.47 10.72 8.85
C LEU A 86 -6.30 11.95 8.50
N TRP A 87 -6.08 12.55 7.32
CA TRP A 87 -6.78 13.75 6.88
C TRP A 87 -8.16 13.48 6.29
N ALA A 88 -8.45 12.25 5.88
CA ALA A 88 -9.72 11.87 5.26
C ALA A 88 -10.93 12.31 6.10
N LEU A 89 -10.98 11.89 7.37
CA LEU A 89 -12.12 12.18 8.24
C LEU A 89 -12.19 13.66 8.63
N PRO A 90 -11.12 14.32 9.14
CA PRO A 90 -11.18 15.74 9.50
C PRO A 90 -11.54 16.66 8.34
N ALA A 91 -10.98 16.42 7.14
CA ALA A 91 -11.29 17.23 5.96
C ALA A 91 -12.77 17.11 5.59
N THR A 92 -13.30 15.89 5.51
CA THR A 92 -14.72 15.67 5.18
C THR A 92 -15.67 16.20 6.24
N LEU A 93 -15.37 16.02 7.54
CA LEU A 93 -16.21 16.55 8.62
C LEU A 93 -16.26 18.08 8.57
N LEU A 94 -15.11 18.74 8.46
CA LEU A 94 -15.06 20.20 8.40
C LEU A 94 -15.71 20.75 7.13
N GLN A 95 -15.56 20.06 5.99
CA GLN A 95 -16.26 20.42 4.76
C GLN A 95 -17.77 20.25 4.89
N GLY A 96 -18.25 19.15 5.49
CA GLY A 96 -19.68 18.91 5.73
C GLY A 96 -20.32 19.89 6.72
N LEU A 97 -19.54 20.39 7.69
CA LEU A 97 -19.98 21.41 8.64
C LEU A 97 -19.93 22.84 8.09
N GLY A 98 -19.45 23.04 6.85
CA GLY A 98 -19.26 24.38 6.29
C GLY A 98 -18.25 25.20 7.10
N ALA A 99 -17.15 24.57 7.52
CA ALA A 99 -16.08 25.26 8.25
C ALA A 99 -15.23 26.14 7.31
N HIS A 100 -14.24 26.81 7.92
CA HIS A 100 -13.31 27.72 7.26
C HIS A 100 -11.87 27.19 7.34
N TRP A 101 -10.97 27.72 6.51
CA TRP A 101 -9.56 27.29 6.48
C TRP A 101 -8.83 27.46 7.83
N PHE A 102 -9.20 28.47 8.62
CA PHE A 102 -8.63 28.66 9.96
C PHE A 102 -8.94 27.48 10.90
N ALA A 103 -10.16 26.95 10.85
CA ALA A 103 -10.55 25.79 11.66
C ALA A 103 -9.72 24.55 11.26
N PHE A 104 -9.49 24.34 9.96
CA PHE A 104 -8.64 23.24 9.50
C PHE A 104 -7.18 23.40 9.98
N ARG A 105 -6.62 24.62 10.02
CA ARG A 105 -5.27 24.86 10.58
C ARG A 105 -5.17 24.48 12.05
N LEU A 106 -6.19 24.81 12.85
CA LEU A 106 -6.25 24.41 14.26
C LEU A 106 -6.27 22.89 14.41
N VAL A 107 -7.11 22.20 13.64
CA VAL A 107 -7.18 20.73 13.64
C VAL A 107 -5.86 20.11 13.17
N PHE A 108 -5.25 20.67 12.12
CA PHE A 108 -3.95 20.22 11.60
C PHE A 108 -2.86 20.29 12.67
N VAL A 109 -2.67 21.45 13.31
CA VAL A 109 -1.65 21.62 14.36
C VAL A 109 -1.97 20.79 15.60
N GLY A 110 -3.24 20.77 16.03
CA GLY A 110 -3.68 19.98 17.18
C GLY A 110 -3.44 18.47 16.99
N ALA A 111 -3.77 17.94 15.80
CA ALA A 111 -3.52 16.55 15.47
C ALA A 111 -2.02 16.21 15.46
N LEU A 112 -1.18 17.08 14.90
CA LEU A 112 0.27 16.90 14.89
C LEU A 112 0.87 16.88 16.30
N TRP A 113 0.46 17.80 17.18
CA TRP A 113 0.89 17.79 18.58
C TRP A 113 0.42 16.56 19.32
N ALA A 114 -0.85 16.17 19.16
CA ALA A 114 -1.40 14.97 19.80
C ALA A 114 -0.60 13.72 19.40
N LEU A 115 -0.36 13.51 18.10
CA LEU A 115 0.44 12.39 17.61
C LEU A 115 1.89 12.45 18.11
N THR A 116 2.48 13.64 18.13
CA THR A 116 3.86 13.86 18.60
C THR A 116 4.00 13.46 20.08
N LEU A 117 3.06 13.89 20.93
CA LEU A 117 3.04 13.56 22.36
C LEU A 117 2.81 12.07 22.59
N LEU A 118 1.91 11.43 21.82
CA LEU A 118 1.68 9.98 21.88
C LEU A 118 2.92 9.19 21.49
N VAL A 119 3.61 9.58 20.41
CA VAL A 119 4.88 8.94 19.99
C VAL A 119 5.94 9.14 21.06
N TRP A 120 6.05 10.34 21.62
CA TRP A 120 7.05 10.63 22.66
C TRP A 120 6.81 9.80 23.93
N GLY A 121 5.55 9.68 24.37
CA GLY A 121 5.18 8.86 25.52
C GLY A 121 5.45 7.37 25.28
N THR A 122 5.05 6.83 24.13
CA THR A 122 5.23 5.41 23.81
C THR A 122 6.69 5.01 23.58
N ARG A 123 7.53 5.93 23.05
CA ARG A 123 8.97 5.68 22.83
C ARG A 123 9.74 5.39 24.11
N ARG A 124 9.32 5.96 25.25
CA ARG A 124 9.96 5.72 26.55
C ARG A 124 9.81 4.26 27.01
N CYS A 125 8.76 3.57 26.57
CA CYS A 125 8.46 2.21 27.01
C CYS A 125 8.94 1.12 26.05
N ARG A 126 9.43 1.46 24.85
CA ARG A 126 9.71 0.48 23.80
C ARG A 126 11.20 0.37 23.48
N THR A 127 11.69 -0.85 23.51
CA THR A 127 13.00 -1.19 22.99
C THR A 127 13.01 -1.04 21.46
N PRO A 128 14.01 -0.36 20.89
CA PRO A 128 14.11 -0.26 19.44
C PRO A 128 14.30 -1.64 18.82
N ALA A 129 13.57 -1.90 17.74
CA ALA A 129 13.87 -3.04 16.90
C ALA A 129 15.31 -2.95 16.37
N PRO A 130 16.03 -4.07 16.22
CA PRO A 130 17.36 -4.07 15.65
C PRO A 130 17.33 -3.46 14.25
N ALA A 131 18.35 -2.67 13.95
CA ALA A 131 18.49 -2.04 12.66
C ALA A 131 18.71 -3.10 11.56
N ALA A 132 17.92 -3.05 10.49
CA ALA A 132 18.22 -3.78 9.27
C ALA A 132 19.53 -3.26 8.68
N ARG A 133 20.32 -4.17 8.09
CA ARG A 133 21.52 -3.77 7.36
C ARG A 133 21.08 -2.93 6.16
N PRO A 134 21.59 -1.70 5.99
CA PRO A 134 21.23 -0.92 4.82
C PRO A 134 21.74 -1.63 3.57
N GLU A 135 21.02 -1.45 2.46
CA GLU A 135 21.37 -2.02 1.16
C GLU A 135 21.76 -0.88 0.21
N TRP A 136 22.75 -0.06 0.60
CA TRP A 136 23.07 1.22 -0.05
C TRP A 136 23.20 1.15 -1.57
N LEU A 137 23.77 0.07 -2.12
CA LEU A 137 23.88 -0.11 -3.57
C LEU A 137 22.51 -0.27 -4.24
N ILE A 138 21.59 -1.01 -3.63
CA ILE A 138 20.23 -1.22 -4.15
C ILE A 138 19.40 0.06 -3.97
N GLU A 139 19.52 0.71 -2.82
CA GLU A 139 18.85 1.98 -2.55
C GLU A 139 19.38 3.11 -3.45
N GLY A 140 20.68 3.13 -3.73
CA GLY A 140 21.30 4.06 -4.69
C GLY A 140 20.83 3.84 -6.13
N ALA A 141 20.71 2.58 -6.57
CA ALA A 141 20.16 2.26 -7.88
C ALA A 141 18.67 2.63 -7.99
N LEU A 142 17.89 2.40 -6.93
CA LEU A 142 16.50 2.86 -6.86
C LEU A 142 16.40 4.39 -6.90
N LEU A 143 17.27 5.09 -6.16
CA LEU A 143 17.33 6.55 -6.16
C LEU A 143 17.64 7.09 -7.55
N LEU A 144 18.57 6.48 -8.29
CA LEU A 144 18.87 6.87 -9.67
C LEU A 144 17.65 6.72 -10.58
N LEU A 145 16.91 5.60 -10.49
CA LEU A 145 15.66 5.41 -11.22
C LEU A 145 14.60 6.44 -10.83
N CYS A 146 14.51 6.78 -9.54
CA CYS A 146 13.61 7.82 -9.05
C CYS A 146 13.96 9.21 -9.61
N LEU A 147 15.24 9.57 -9.63
CA LEU A 147 15.72 10.83 -10.21
C LEU A 147 15.44 10.89 -11.72
N LEU A 148 15.66 9.78 -12.44
CA LEU A 148 15.32 9.68 -13.86
C LEU A 148 13.81 9.84 -14.09
N ALA A 149 12.98 9.17 -13.30
CA ALA A 149 11.52 9.29 -13.39
C ALA A 149 11.06 10.73 -13.12
N ALA A 150 11.58 11.38 -12.06
CA ALA A 150 11.30 12.77 -11.75
C ALA A 150 11.67 13.69 -12.93
N LEU A 151 12.85 13.50 -13.52
CA LEU A 151 13.32 14.30 -14.66
C LEU A 151 12.41 14.13 -15.89
N LEU A 152 12.02 12.90 -16.20
CA LEU A 152 11.14 12.61 -17.34
C LEU A 152 9.74 13.18 -17.13
N VAL A 153 9.18 13.07 -15.91
CA VAL A 153 7.87 13.63 -15.57
C VAL A 153 7.88 15.15 -15.55
N ALA A 154 8.93 15.76 -15.00
CA ALA A 154 9.08 17.21 -14.97
C ALA A 154 9.15 17.82 -16.39
N ARG A 155 9.65 17.08 -17.38
CA ARG A 155 9.72 17.50 -18.79
C ARG A 155 8.62 16.92 -19.67
N GLY A 156 7.78 16.05 -19.11
CA GLY A 156 6.70 15.40 -19.82
C GLY A 156 5.54 16.36 -20.09
N PRO A 157 4.65 16.04 -21.05
CA PRO A 157 3.43 16.79 -21.25
C PRO A 157 2.50 16.67 -20.03
N ARG A 158 1.43 17.47 -20.05
CA ARG A 158 0.44 17.56 -18.99
C ARG A 158 -0.93 17.21 -19.53
N ASP A 159 -1.70 16.50 -18.74
CA ASP A 159 -3.00 15.99 -19.13
C ASP A 159 -4.07 17.09 -19.11
N GLY A 160 -5.10 16.91 -19.92
CA GLY A 160 -6.24 17.84 -19.99
C GLY A 160 -7.09 17.80 -18.72
N ASP A 161 -7.25 16.63 -18.09
CA ASP A 161 -8.11 16.46 -16.92
C ASP A 161 -7.62 17.30 -15.72
N ASP A 162 -6.35 17.67 -15.68
CA ASP A 162 -5.76 18.53 -14.65
C ASP A 162 -6.51 19.86 -14.51
N TRP A 163 -7.08 20.39 -15.59
CA TRP A 163 -7.86 21.64 -15.56
C TRP A 163 -9.16 21.50 -14.77
N MET A 164 -9.82 20.34 -14.86
CA MET A 164 -11.00 20.05 -14.05
C MET A 164 -10.62 19.98 -12.56
N TYR A 165 -9.51 19.32 -12.22
CA TYR A 165 -9.02 19.27 -10.83
C TYR A 165 -8.66 20.67 -10.31
N LEU A 166 -7.97 21.48 -11.13
CA LEU A 166 -7.61 22.85 -10.78
C LEU A 166 -8.83 23.74 -10.54
N GLN A 167 -9.88 23.60 -11.36
CA GLN A 167 -11.14 24.32 -11.13
C GLN A 167 -11.71 24.01 -9.74
N ILE A 168 -11.76 22.73 -9.35
CA ILE A 168 -12.25 22.32 -8.03
C ILE A 168 -11.36 22.86 -6.90
N ILE A 169 -10.03 22.76 -7.07
CA ILE A 169 -9.05 23.26 -6.10
C ILE A 169 -9.22 24.77 -5.89
N GLN A 170 -9.30 25.55 -6.97
CA GLN A 170 -9.46 27.00 -6.92
C GLN A 170 -10.79 27.40 -6.29
N GLN A 171 -11.87 26.66 -6.55
CA GLN A 171 -13.15 26.93 -5.90
C GLN A 171 -13.10 26.68 -4.39
N LEU A 172 -12.52 25.56 -3.95
CA LEU A 172 -12.33 25.29 -2.53
C LEU A 172 -11.51 26.41 -1.87
N MET A 173 -10.44 26.86 -2.51
CA MET A 173 -9.62 27.96 -2.00
C MET A 173 -10.39 29.28 -1.90
N ALA A 174 -11.21 29.60 -2.91
CA ALA A 174 -11.96 30.85 -2.97
C ALA A 174 -13.24 30.83 -2.11
N SER A 175 -13.72 29.64 -1.71
CA SER A 175 -14.90 29.49 -0.89
C SER A 175 -14.60 29.69 0.59
N ASP A 176 -15.39 30.53 1.25
CA ASP A 176 -15.40 30.72 2.70
C ASP A 176 -16.84 30.97 3.17
N PRO A 177 -17.56 29.98 3.74
CA PRO A 177 -17.14 28.63 4.11
C PRO A 177 -16.86 27.68 2.92
N PHE A 178 -16.32 26.49 3.20
CA PHE A 178 -16.04 25.47 2.18
C PHE A 178 -17.29 25.16 1.32
N GLN A 179 -17.26 25.56 0.05
CA GLN A 179 -18.35 25.35 -0.91
C GLN A 179 -17.79 24.99 -2.29
N ILE A 180 -18.30 23.90 -2.87
CA ILE A 180 -18.00 23.51 -4.26
C ILE A 180 -19.22 23.88 -5.10
N ARG A 181 -19.10 24.89 -5.97
CA ARG A 181 -20.19 25.38 -6.82
C ARG A 181 -20.13 24.89 -8.28
N ALA A 182 -18.95 24.43 -8.74
CA ALA A 182 -18.67 24.05 -10.15
C ALA A 182 -19.52 22.90 -10.69
N ALA A 183 -20.18 22.14 -9.84
CA ALA A 183 -20.88 20.96 -10.25
C ALA A 183 -22.32 21.32 -10.63
N SER A 184 -22.56 21.79 -11.86
CA SER A 184 -23.92 21.87 -12.43
C SER A 184 -24.64 20.52 -12.40
N GLU A 185 -23.89 19.42 -12.24
CA GLU A 185 -24.43 18.10 -11.95
C GLU A 185 -24.17 17.71 -10.48
N MET A 186 -25.25 17.42 -9.74
CA MET A 186 -25.24 16.91 -8.36
C MET A 186 -24.29 15.71 -8.12
N ARG A 187 -23.89 15.00 -9.18
CA ARG A 187 -22.94 13.89 -9.12
C ARG A 187 -21.50 14.32 -8.84
N TYR A 188 -21.06 15.43 -9.45
CA TYR A 188 -19.71 15.94 -9.22
C TYR A 188 -19.58 16.53 -7.81
N SER A 189 -20.64 17.13 -7.27
CA SER A 189 -20.60 17.73 -5.93
C SER A 189 -20.37 16.68 -4.83
N ILE A 190 -21.07 15.53 -4.86
CA ILE A 190 -20.90 14.48 -3.85
C ILE A 190 -19.50 13.86 -3.90
N ARG A 191 -19.00 13.57 -5.12
CA ARG A 191 -17.65 13.00 -5.29
C ARG A 191 -16.58 13.92 -4.70
N PHE A 192 -16.65 15.22 -5.00
CA PHE A 192 -15.62 16.16 -4.57
C PHE A 192 -15.81 16.66 -3.13
N ALA A 193 -17.01 16.51 -2.54
CA ALA A 193 -17.29 16.89 -1.16
C ALA A 193 -16.51 16.07 -0.10
N ALA A 194 -16.09 14.86 -0.43
CA ALA A 194 -15.30 13.99 0.45
C ALA A 194 -13.87 13.77 -0.05
N HIS A 195 -13.40 14.54 -1.04
CA HIS A 195 -12.18 14.23 -1.76
C HIS A 195 -10.94 14.79 -1.07
N VAL A 196 -10.35 14.01 -0.15
CA VAL A 196 -9.22 14.46 0.70
C VAL A 196 -8.01 14.96 -0.09
N TRP A 197 -7.73 14.35 -1.25
CA TRP A 197 -6.55 14.73 -2.05
C TRP A 197 -6.65 16.14 -2.64
N LEU A 198 -7.81 16.52 -3.19
CA LEU A 198 -8.01 17.87 -3.72
C LEU A 198 -8.14 18.90 -2.61
N PHE A 199 -8.77 18.51 -1.50
CA PHE A 199 -8.81 19.33 -0.29
C PHE A 199 -7.39 19.64 0.22
N ALA A 200 -6.50 18.65 0.27
CA ALA A 200 -5.11 18.85 0.71
C ALA A 200 -4.34 19.80 -0.23
N GLN A 201 -4.57 19.72 -1.54
CA GLN A 201 -3.98 20.65 -2.52
C GLN A 201 -4.52 22.08 -2.34
N ALA A 202 -5.83 22.23 -2.19
CA ALA A 202 -6.47 23.52 -1.90
C ALA A 202 -5.97 24.11 -0.57
N PHE A 203 -5.79 23.26 0.45
CA PHE A 203 -5.23 23.68 1.73
C PHE A 203 -3.80 24.23 1.57
N LEU A 204 -2.92 23.55 0.82
CA LEU A 204 -1.56 24.06 0.57
C LEU A 204 -1.58 25.40 -0.19
N GLY A 205 -2.44 25.51 -1.21
CA GLY A 205 -2.64 26.75 -1.95
C GLY A 205 -3.09 27.89 -1.06
N GLN A 206 -4.11 27.66 -0.23
CA GLN A 206 -4.65 28.69 0.67
C GLN A 206 -3.70 29.03 1.81
N TRP A 207 -3.09 28.01 2.42
CA TRP A 207 -2.24 28.15 3.60
C TRP A 207 -0.96 28.90 3.27
N LEU A 208 -0.30 28.51 2.19
CA LEU A 208 1.04 29.00 1.84
C LEU A 208 1.03 30.03 0.71
N ARG A 209 -0.17 30.39 0.20
CA ARG A 209 -0.33 31.21 -1.01
C ARG A 209 0.47 30.64 -2.19
N ALA A 210 0.55 29.31 -2.27
CA ALA A 210 1.25 28.63 -3.34
C ALA A 210 0.46 28.75 -4.65
N ASP A 211 1.19 28.90 -5.76
CA ASP A 211 0.60 28.75 -7.09
C ASP A 211 0.13 27.29 -7.26
N VAL A 212 -1.18 27.09 -7.20
CA VAL A 212 -1.78 25.76 -7.29
C VAL A 212 -1.69 25.16 -8.69
N VAL A 213 -1.54 25.98 -9.74
CA VAL A 213 -1.31 25.48 -11.10
C VAL A 213 0.05 24.82 -11.16
N TRP A 214 1.09 25.53 -10.69
CA TRP A 214 2.44 24.97 -10.58
C TRP A 214 2.49 23.77 -9.63
N LEU A 215 1.83 23.84 -8.46
CA LEU A 215 1.80 22.75 -7.50
C LEU A 215 1.19 21.47 -8.10
N ALA A 216 0.01 21.56 -8.70
CA ALA A 216 -0.74 20.41 -9.19
C ALA A 216 -0.16 19.84 -10.49
N ARG A 217 0.32 20.70 -11.41
CA ARG A 217 0.81 20.26 -12.72
C ARG A 217 2.31 19.97 -12.73
N GLU A 218 3.12 20.64 -11.91
CA GLU A 218 4.58 20.50 -11.98
C GLU A 218 5.15 19.78 -10.75
N ALA A 219 4.91 20.31 -9.56
CA ALA A 219 5.58 19.82 -8.35
C ALA A 219 5.08 18.43 -7.94
N LEU A 220 3.76 18.24 -7.84
CA LEU A 220 3.18 16.98 -7.37
C LEU A 220 3.48 15.80 -8.30
N PRO A 221 3.32 15.87 -9.63
CA PRO A 221 3.70 14.76 -10.51
C PRO A 221 5.18 14.38 -10.37
N THR A 222 6.05 15.39 -10.33
CA THR A 222 7.51 15.21 -10.19
C THR A 222 7.90 14.53 -8.88
N LEU A 223 7.17 14.79 -7.79
CA LEU A 223 7.41 14.16 -6.49
C LEU A 223 6.76 12.77 -6.37
N LEU A 224 5.56 12.60 -6.94
CA LEU A 224 4.77 11.38 -6.77
C LEU A 224 5.21 10.24 -7.69
N ALA A 225 5.78 10.51 -8.86
CA ALA A 225 6.33 9.47 -9.72
C ALA A 225 7.51 8.70 -9.08
N PRO A 226 8.52 9.35 -8.46
CA PRO A 226 9.49 8.69 -7.58
C PRO A 226 8.83 7.87 -6.48
N LEU A 227 7.85 8.45 -5.78
CA LEU A 227 7.17 7.80 -4.67
C LEU A 227 6.42 6.53 -5.12
N ALA A 228 5.85 6.53 -6.32
CA ALA A 228 5.24 5.37 -6.95
C ALA A 228 6.26 4.24 -7.18
N LEU A 229 7.45 4.54 -7.70
CA LEU A 229 8.51 3.53 -7.87
C LEU A 229 8.97 2.96 -6.52
N VAL A 230 9.12 3.83 -5.51
CA VAL A 230 9.47 3.40 -4.15
C VAL A 230 8.35 2.56 -3.53
N SER A 231 7.09 2.88 -3.78
CA SER A 231 5.93 2.08 -3.34
C SER A 231 5.94 0.68 -3.95
N PHE A 232 6.15 0.60 -5.26
CA PHE A 232 6.28 -0.66 -5.97
C PHE A 232 7.49 -1.48 -5.50
N PHE A 233 8.62 -0.82 -5.25
CA PHE A 233 9.81 -1.45 -4.68
C PHE A 233 9.55 -2.01 -3.28
N ALA A 234 8.90 -1.24 -2.40
CA ALA A 234 8.57 -1.67 -1.04
C ALA A 234 7.66 -2.90 -1.06
N TRP A 235 6.64 -2.90 -1.91
CA TRP A 235 5.80 -4.07 -2.15
C TRP A 235 6.60 -5.26 -2.68
N GLY A 236 7.43 -5.06 -3.70
CA GLY A 236 8.30 -6.09 -4.27
C GLY A 236 9.25 -6.71 -3.24
N LYS A 237 9.81 -5.89 -2.32
CA LYS A 237 10.70 -6.37 -1.26
C LYS A 237 9.97 -7.29 -0.29
N ILE A 238 8.71 -6.96 0.05
CA ILE A 238 7.84 -7.83 0.87
C ILE A 238 7.48 -9.11 0.11
N PHE A 239 7.08 -8.99 -1.16
CA PHE A 239 6.60 -10.09 -1.99
C PHE A 239 7.71 -11.11 -2.30
N PHE A 240 8.86 -10.66 -2.78
CA PHE A 240 10.00 -11.53 -3.13
C PHE A 240 10.89 -11.89 -1.95
N LYS A 241 10.79 -11.16 -0.82
CA LYS A 241 11.70 -11.24 0.33
C LYS A 241 13.17 -10.98 -0.06
N GLN A 242 13.40 -10.29 -1.18
CA GLN A 242 14.72 -10.00 -1.75
C GLN A 242 14.70 -8.64 -2.43
N ALA A 243 15.57 -7.73 -2.00
CA ALA A 243 15.62 -6.37 -2.55
C ALA A 243 16.11 -6.32 -4.00
N ARG A 244 17.00 -7.25 -4.41
CA ARG A 244 17.44 -7.36 -5.81
C ARG A 244 16.31 -7.74 -6.76
N ALA A 245 15.45 -8.66 -6.35
CA ALA A 245 14.26 -9.05 -7.11
C ALA A 245 13.26 -7.89 -7.19
N ALA A 246 13.06 -7.17 -6.09
CA ALA A 246 12.22 -5.98 -6.05
C ALA A 246 12.73 -4.88 -7.01
N LEU A 247 14.05 -4.61 -7.01
CA LEU A 247 14.65 -3.64 -7.94
C LEU A 247 14.51 -4.08 -9.40
N CYS A 248 14.69 -5.39 -9.68
CA CYS A 248 14.45 -5.95 -11.01
C CYS A 248 13.00 -5.73 -11.46
N ALA A 249 12.03 -6.00 -10.58
CA ALA A 249 10.62 -5.76 -10.86
C ALA A 249 10.33 -4.28 -11.14
N VAL A 250 10.91 -3.35 -10.36
CA VAL A 250 10.79 -1.91 -10.61
C VAL A 250 11.37 -1.51 -11.96
N GLY A 251 12.55 -2.03 -12.31
CA GLY A 251 13.16 -1.78 -13.62
C GLY A 251 12.28 -2.27 -14.78
N ILE A 252 11.76 -3.49 -14.68
CA ILE A 252 10.82 -4.04 -15.68
C ILE A 252 9.55 -3.20 -15.76
N GLN A 253 8.97 -2.81 -14.62
CA GLN A 253 7.76 -1.99 -14.58
C GLN A 253 7.98 -0.61 -15.19
N PHE A 254 9.13 0.01 -14.92
CA PHE A 254 9.51 1.30 -15.50
C PHE A 254 9.70 1.21 -17.03
N LEU A 255 10.29 0.12 -17.53
CA LEU A 255 10.38 -0.13 -18.96
C LEU A 255 9.00 -0.33 -19.60
N ILE A 256 8.09 -1.04 -18.93
CA ILE A 256 6.69 -1.18 -19.38
C ILE A 256 6.02 0.20 -19.44
N TYR A 257 6.22 1.07 -18.45
CA TYR A 257 5.70 2.43 -18.53
C TYR A 257 6.26 3.18 -19.75
N ALA A 258 7.57 3.09 -19.98
CA ALA A 258 8.20 3.74 -21.13
C ALA A 258 7.65 3.24 -22.48
N THR A 259 7.38 1.94 -22.64
CA THR A 259 6.83 1.39 -23.90
C THR A 259 5.34 1.65 -24.08
N PHE A 260 4.61 1.93 -22.99
CA PHE A 260 3.18 2.29 -22.99
C PHE A 260 2.94 3.78 -22.75
N ALA A 261 3.87 4.65 -23.16
CA ALA A 261 3.75 6.10 -22.93
C ALA A 261 2.67 6.78 -23.78
N ARG A 262 2.17 6.14 -24.85
CA ARG A 262 1.17 6.73 -25.77
C ARG A 262 -0.25 6.21 -25.52
N GLY A 263 -1.23 7.09 -25.73
CA GLY A 263 -2.66 6.82 -25.48
C GLY A 263 -2.97 6.68 -23.98
N ASP A 264 -4.24 6.52 -23.60
CA ASP A 264 -4.60 6.21 -22.19
C ASP A 264 -4.12 4.78 -21.89
N ALA A 265 -2.84 4.64 -21.54
CA ALA A 265 -2.13 3.38 -21.30
C ALA A 265 -1.31 3.50 -20.02
N TRP A 266 -0.60 2.43 -19.64
CA TRP A 266 0.07 2.34 -18.33
C TRP A 266 1.11 3.45 -18.14
N GLY A 267 1.82 3.81 -19.22
CA GLY A 267 2.86 4.83 -19.22
C GLY A 267 2.31 6.23 -19.10
N LEU A 268 1.25 6.58 -19.83
CA LEU A 268 0.58 7.89 -19.72
C LEU A 268 0.16 8.17 -18.27
N GLY A 269 -0.42 7.16 -17.63
CA GLY A 269 -0.82 7.23 -16.22
C GLY A 269 0.33 7.59 -15.28
N PHE A 270 1.51 7.01 -15.53
CA PHE A 270 2.71 7.25 -14.74
C PHE A 270 3.40 8.57 -15.09
N PHE A 271 3.56 8.90 -16.38
CA PHE A 271 4.37 10.04 -16.80
C PHE A 271 3.62 11.38 -16.77
N GLU A 272 2.32 11.37 -17.05
CA GLU A 272 1.54 12.61 -17.19
C GLU A 272 0.53 12.79 -16.04
N ARG A 273 0.10 11.68 -15.43
CA ARG A 273 -1.10 11.66 -14.56
C ARG A 273 -0.83 11.16 -13.15
N ALA A 274 0.43 11.01 -12.74
CA ALA A 274 0.79 10.43 -11.43
C ALA A 274 0.19 11.16 -10.23
N ALA A 275 -0.10 12.46 -10.36
CA ALA A 275 -0.72 13.26 -9.31
C ALA A 275 -2.26 13.24 -9.32
N GLN A 276 -2.89 12.66 -10.35
CA GLN A 276 -4.34 12.54 -10.40
C GLN A 276 -4.80 11.43 -9.45
N ASP A 277 -5.96 11.64 -8.82
CA ASP A 277 -6.54 10.81 -7.76
C ASP A 277 -6.49 9.30 -8.04
N LYS A 278 -6.99 8.85 -9.18
CA LYS A 278 -7.08 7.42 -9.54
C LYS A 278 -5.72 6.76 -9.74
N PHE A 279 -4.74 7.50 -10.26
CA PHE A 279 -3.37 7.01 -10.47
C PHE A 279 -2.57 7.06 -9.18
N LEU A 280 -2.79 8.06 -8.32
CA LEU A 280 -2.23 8.08 -6.97
C LEU A 280 -2.64 6.83 -6.19
N VAL A 281 -3.93 6.46 -6.26
CA VAL A 281 -4.39 5.20 -5.66
C VAL A 281 -3.65 4.01 -6.28
N TRP A 282 -3.69 3.88 -7.61
CA TRP A 282 -3.11 2.72 -8.32
C TRP A 282 -1.60 2.57 -8.11
N LEU A 283 -0.83 3.65 -8.25
CA LEU A 283 0.62 3.65 -8.26
C LEU A 283 1.24 3.64 -6.86
N ILE A 284 0.57 4.25 -5.87
CA ILE A 284 1.15 4.44 -4.53
C ILE A 284 0.36 3.69 -3.48
N LEU A 285 -0.95 3.91 -3.36
CA LEU A 285 -1.72 3.35 -2.24
C LEU A 285 -1.98 1.85 -2.38
N LEU A 286 -2.22 1.35 -3.60
CA LEU A 286 -2.44 -0.08 -3.83
C LEU A 286 -1.22 -0.94 -3.46
N PRO A 287 0.02 -0.66 -3.93
CA PRO A 287 1.17 -1.46 -3.51
C PRO A 287 1.39 -1.45 -1.99
N VAL A 288 1.16 -0.30 -1.32
CA VAL A 288 1.23 -0.22 0.14
C VAL A 288 0.17 -1.11 0.81
N ALA A 289 -1.09 -1.04 0.34
CA ALA A 289 -2.18 -1.87 0.83
C ALA A 289 -1.88 -3.37 0.64
N PHE A 290 -1.40 -3.77 -0.54
CA PHE A 290 -1.00 -5.15 -0.80
C PHE A 290 0.13 -5.60 0.14
N GLY A 291 1.12 -4.72 0.41
CA GLY A 291 2.18 -4.94 1.40
C GLY A 291 1.66 -5.37 2.75
N PHE A 292 0.72 -4.60 3.30
CA PHE A 292 0.14 -4.89 4.61
C PHE A 292 -0.81 -6.08 4.59
N ALA A 293 -1.64 -6.24 3.55
CA ALA A 293 -2.51 -7.40 3.40
C ALA A 293 -1.71 -8.71 3.35
N TRP A 294 -0.63 -8.74 2.57
CA TRP A 294 0.26 -9.90 2.45
C TRP A 294 0.96 -10.24 3.77
N ARG A 295 1.52 -9.23 4.46
CA ARG A 295 2.13 -9.42 5.79
C ARG A 295 1.11 -9.94 6.79
N TYR A 296 -0.10 -9.41 6.79
CA TYR A 296 -1.16 -9.89 7.67
C TYR A 296 -1.58 -11.32 7.37
N LEU A 297 -1.70 -11.71 6.10
CA LEU A 297 -1.99 -13.10 5.72
C LEU A 297 -0.94 -14.07 6.21
N HIS A 298 0.34 -13.65 6.27
CA HIS A 298 1.44 -14.47 6.78
C HIS A 298 1.53 -14.47 8.32
N ASP A 299 1.55 -13.29 8.95
CA ASP A 299 1.93 -13.11 10.36
C ASP A 299 0.74 -12.90 11.30
N ALA A 300 -0.45 -12.58 10.78
CA ALA A 300 -1.66 -12.24 11.54
C ALA A 300 -1.51 -11.10 12.58
N LYS A 301 -0.53 -10.21 12.40
CA LYS A 301 -0.30 -9.09 13.32
C LYS A 301 -1.40 -8.05 13.17
N PHE A 302 -1.98 -7.62 14.29
CA PHE A 302 -3.00 -6.57 14.32
C PHE A 302 -2.52 -5.26 13.67
N ALA A 303 -1.25 -4.88 13.88
CA ALA A 303 -0.67 -3.69 13.27
C ALA A 303 -0.73 -3.71 11.73
N ASP A 304 -0.49 -4.86 11.10
CA ASP A 304 -0.58 -4.99 9.64
C ASP A 304 -2.03 -4.94 9.15
N TRP A 305 -2.98 -5.52 9.90
CA TRP A 305 -4.42 -5.42 9.59
C TRP A 305 -4.93 -3.98 9.72
N PHE A 306 -4.57 -3.29 10.80
CA PHE A 306 -4.93 -1.89 10.99
C PHE A 306 -4.32 -0.99 9.92
N ALA A 307 -3.04 -1.19 9.61
CA ALA A 307 -2.34 -0.46 8.55
C ALA A 307 -3.02 -0.65 7.18
N TYR A 308 -3.41 -1.89 6.85
CA TYR A 308 -4.20 -2.16 5.65
C TYR A 308 -5.50 -1.35 5.63
N GLY A 309 -6.27 -1.38 6.72
CA GLY A 309 -7.53 -0.63 6.85
C GLY A 309 -7.34 0.89 6.73
N ALA A 310 -6.30 1.44 7.35
CA ALA A 310 -5.98 2.87 7.24
C ALA A 310 -5.67 3.26 5.79
N VAL A 311 -4.86 2.46 5.08
CA VAL A 311 -4.55 2.72 3.66
C VAL A 311 -5.81 2.63 2.80
N LEU A 312 -6.68 1.64 3.05
CA LEU A 312 -7.98 1.55 2.37
C LEU A 312 -8.85 2.78 2.60
N LEU A 313 -8.92 3.26 3.84
CA LEU A 313 -9.69 4.46 4.18
C LEU A 313 -9.16 5.69 3.44
N GLY A 314 -7.84 5.91 3.46
CA GLY A 314 -7.22 7.00 2.71
C GLY A 314 -7.51 6.90 1.22
N ALA A 315 -7.31 5.72 0.64
CA ALA A 315 -7.54 5.49 -0.78
C ALA A 315 -9.02 5.64 -1.19
N LEU A 316 -9.97 5.33 -0.30
CA LEU A 316 -11.40 5.49 -0.51
C LEU A 316 -11.81 6.96 -0.62
N TRP A 317 -11.17 7.83 0.17
CA TRP A 317 -11.35 9.28 0.14
C TRP A 317 -10.53 9.98 -0.95
N VAL A 318 -9.55 9.30 -1.55
CA VAL A 318 -8.88 9.79 -2.75
C VAL A 318 -9.70 9.42 -3.98
N HIS A 319 -9.95 8.14 -4.22
CA HIS A 319 -10.68 7.70 -5.40
C HIS A 319 -11.37 6.35 -5.14
N PRO A 320 -12.67 6.33 -4.77
CA PRO A 320 -13.36 5.11 -4.33
C PRO A 320 -13.42 4.05 -5.42
N VAL A 321 -13.56 4.47 -6.69
CA VAL A 321 -13.67 3.57 -7.83
C VAL A 321 -12.39 2.74 -8.01
N SER A 322 -11.20 3.31 -7.84
CA SER A 322 -9.92 2.61 -8.07
C SER A 322 -9.73 1.41 -7.14
N LEU A 323 -10.53 1.29 -6.08
CA LEU A 323 -10.41 0.21 -5.12
C LEU A 323 -11.03 -1.11 -5.56
N TYR A 324 -11.76 -1.15 -6.68
CA TYR A 324 -12.07 -2.44 -7.33
C TYR A 324 -10.78 -3.23 -7.59
N ALA A 325 -9.65 -2.56 -7.82
CA ALA A 325 -8.37 -3.19 -8.06
C ALA A 325 -7.91 -4.08 -6.90
N ILE A 326 -8.18 -3.63 -5.66
CA ILE A 326 -7.87 -4.41 -4.45
C ILE A 326 -8.73 -5.66 -4.40
N VAL A 327 -10.02 -5.50 -4.65
CA VAL A 327 -10.99 -6.60 -4.64
C VAL A 327 -10.60 -7.64 -5.67
N LEU A 328 -10.29 -7.23 -6.90
CA LEU A 328 -9.91 -8.16 -7.96
C LEU A 328 -8.58 -8.85 -7.65
N THR A 329 -7.60 -8.10 -7.15
CA THR A 329 -6.26 -8.64 -6.85
C THR A 329 -6.28 -9.59 -5.66
N LEU A 330 -6.84 -9.16 -4.52
CA LEU A 330 -6.92 -9.97 -3.31
C LEU A 330 -7.99 -11.06 -3.40
N GLY A 331 -9.10 -10.81 -4.09
CA GLY A 331 -10.13 -11.81 -4.38
C GLY A 331 -9.59 -12.91 -5.28
N GLY A 332 -8.81 -12.55 -6.30
CA GLY A 332 -8.07 -13.50 -7.13
C GLY A 332 -7.10 -14.35 -6.31
N LEU A 333 -6.27 -13.71 -5.48
CA LEU A 333 -5.41 -14.45 -4.54
C LEU A 333 -6.23 -15.37 -3.62
N ALA A 334 -7.32 -14.89 -3.03
CA ALA A 334 -8.16 -15.66 -2.13
C ALA A 334 -8.73 -16.90 -2.82
N LEU A 335 -9.23 -16.76 -4.06
CA LEU A 335 -9.76 -17.87 -4.85
C LEU A 335 -8.72 -18.98 -5.02
N PHE A 336 -7.52 -18.66 -5.52
CA PHE A 336 -6.48 -19.66 -5.73
C PHE A 336 -5.85 -20.17 -4.42
N ASN A 337 -5.77 -19.33 -3.39
CA ASN A 337 -5.25 -19.72 -2.09
C ASN A 337 -6.18 -20.69 -1.37
N LEU A 338 -7.49 -20.49 -1.42
CA LEU A 338 -8.48 -21.38 -0.80
C LEU A 338 -8.55 -22.75 -1.48
N LEU A 339 -8.18 -22.83 -2.76
CA LEU A 339 -8.06 -24.08 -3.53
C LEU A 339 -6.67 -24.75 -3.40
N SER A 340 -5.75 -24.14 -2.65
CA SER A 340 -4.38 -24.63 -2.52
C SER A 340 -4.24 -25.74 -1.47
N ARG A 341 -3.08 -26.42 -1.46
CA ARG A 341 -2.75 -27.46 -0.47
C ARG A 341 -2.40 -26.87 0.91
N ALA A 342 -2.08 -25.58 0.98
CA ALA A 342 -1.69 -24.89 2.20
C ALA A 342 -2.34 -23.49 2.23
N PRO A 343 -3.68 -23.42 2.31
CA PRO A 343 -4.39 -22.15 2.33
C PRO A 343 -4.02 -21.33 3.57
N PHE A 344 -4.06 -20.02 3.47
CA PHE A 344 -4.05 -19.18 4.66
C PHE A 344 -5.30 -19.46 5.51
N PRO A 345 -5.22 -19.30 6.84
CA PRO A 345 -6.38 -19.51 7.70
C PRO A 345 -7.57 -18.63 7.29
N ARG A 346 -8.76 -19.24 7.12
CA ARG A 346 -10.00 -18.56 6.68
C ARG A 346 -10.36 -17.34 7.54
N ARG A 347 -10.05 -17.36 8.84
CA ARG A 347 -10.25 -16.22 9.76
C ARG A 347 -9.46 -14.97 9.33
N ARG A 348 -8.26 -15.14 8.75
CA ARG A 348 -7.44 -14.01 8.26
C ARG A 348 -8.11 -13.38 7.04
N TRP A 349 -8.60 -14.20 6.11
CA TRP A 349 -9.40 -13.76 4.97
C TRP A 349 -10.66 -13.00 5.39
N GLY A 350 -11.44 -13.56 6.33
CA GLY A 350 -12.66 -12.90 6.83
C GLY A 350 -12.38 -11.53 7.45
N ARG A 351 -11.27 -11.37 8.18
CA ARG A 351 -10.87 -10.06 8.74
C ARG A 351 -10.39 -9.06 7.69
N LEU A 352 -9.69 -9.50 6.64
CA LEU A 352 -9.36 -8.62 5.52
C LEU A 352 -10.62 -8.20 4.76
N LEU A 353 -11.55 -9.13 4.55
CA LEU A 353 -12.84 -8.85 3.91
C LEU A 353 -13.61 -7.79 4.69
N LEU A 354 -13.63 -7.85 6.03
CA LEU A 354 -14.30 -6.85 6.86
C LEU A 354 -13.84 -5.42 6.57
N LEU A 355 -12.53 -5.20 6.38
CA LEU A 355 -11.99 -3.87 6.05
C LEU A 355 -12.18 -3.50 4.58
N THR A 356 -12.31 -4.49 3.70
CA THR A 356 -12.49 -4.29 2.25
C THR A 356 -13.98 -4.13 1.88
N LEU A 357 -14.90 -4.52 2.76
CA LEU A 357 -16.33 -4.47 2.49
C LEU A 357 -16.87 -3.04 2.32
N PRO A 358 -16.53 -2.04 3.17
CA PRO A 358 -16.99 -0.67 2.95
C PRO A 358 -16.58 -0.13 1.58
N VAL A 359 -15.36 -0.46 1.17
CA VAL A 359 -14.79 -0.11 -0.13
C VAL A 359 -15.59 -0.72 -1.30
N LEU A 360 -16.08 -1.96 -1.13
CA LEU A 360 -16.96 -2.62 -2.10
C LEU A 360 -18.35 -1.99 -2.16
N LEU A 361 -18.88 -1.57 -1.01
CA LEU A 361 -20.23 -1.06 -0.89
C LEU A 361 -20.35 0.39 -1.37
N VAL A 362 -19.30 1.21 -1.26
CA VAL A 362 -19.38 2.63 -1.66
C VAL A 362 -19.78 2.83 -3.13
N PRO A 363 -19.17 2.17 -4.13
CA PRO A 363 -19.62 2.30 -5.52
C PRO A 363 -21.09 1.88 -5.72
N LEU A 364 -21.54 0.85 -5.00
CA LEU A 364 -22.93 0.40 -5.03
C LEU A 364 -23.88 1.45 -4.43
N LEU A 365 -23.52 2.02 -3.29
CA LEU A 365 -24.29 3.09 -2.64
C LEU A 365 -24.35 4.34 -3.52
N VAL A 366 -23.23 4.74 -4.12
CA VAL A 366 -23.19 5.85 -5.07
C VAL A 366 -24.09 5.56 -6.27
N ARG A 367 -24.04 4.35 -6.83
CA ARG A 367 -24.92 3.93 -7.94
C ARG A 367 -26.40 4.01 -7.55
N VAL A 368 -26.77 3.48 -6.39
CA VAL A 368 -28.17 3.53 -5.89
C VAL A 368 -28.62 4.98 -5.68
N ALA A 369 -27.77 5.82 -5.10
CA ALA A 369 -28.07 7.23 -4.85
C ALA A 369 -28.13 8.11 -6.11
N THR A 370 -27.66 7.60 -7.26
CA THR A 370 -27.55 8.40 -8.50
C THR A 370 -28.40 7.85 -9.67
N ALA A 371 -29.20 6.81 -9.46
CA ALA A 371 -30.18 6.28 -10.42
C ALA A 371 -31.24 7.35 -10.81
N PRO A 372 -31.83 7.36 -12.03
CA PRO A 372 -31.81 6.30 -13.06
C PRO A 372 -30.69 6.37 -14.10
N ALA A 373 -29.97 7.48 -14.24
CA ALA A 373 -28.74 7.46 -15.03
C ALA A 373 -27.68 6.62 -14.25
N ILE A 374 -26.67 5.95 -14.80
CA ILE A 374 -25.51 6.61 -15.39
C ILE A 374 -24.87 5.79 -16.55
N PHE A 375 -25.00 4.46 -16.68
CA PHE A 375 -24.18 3.73 -17.67
C PHE A 375 -24.85 2.54 -18.38
N GLN A 376 -26.12 2.68 -18.75
CA GLN A 376 -26.70 1.73 -19.70
C GLN A 376 -26.33 2.15 -21.11
N VAL A 377 -25.55 1.32 -21.79
CA VAL A 377 -25.26 1.51 -23.22
C VAL A 377 -26.44 0.92 -23.99
N THR A 378 -27.53 1.68 -24.11
CA THR A 378 -28.66 1.38 -24.99
C THR A 378 -28.53 2.17 -26.29
N ALA A 379 -28.99 1.62 -27.41
CA ALA A 379 -29.14 2.41 -28.64
C ALA A 379 -30.14 3.56 -28.38
N PRO A 380 -29.86 4.82 -28.77
CA PRO A 380 -28.87 5.30 -29.74
C PRO A 380 -27.51 5.80 -29.20
N ASP A 381 -27.23 5.73 -27.89
CA ASP A 381 -26.04 6.35 -27.24
C ASP A 381 -24.72 5.57 -27.38
N VAL A 382 -24.71 4.52 -28.20
CA VAL A 382 -23.54 3.66 -28.44
C VAL A 382 -22.38 4.47 -29.03
N ALA A 383 -22.65 5.44 -29.90
CA ALA A 383 -21.62 6.25 -30.55
C ALA A 383 -20.85 7.15 -29.56
N ALA A 384 -21.54 7.77 -28.61
CA ALA A 384 -20.92 8.55 -27.54
C ALA A 384 -20.09 7.64 -26.62
N SER A 385 -20.63 6.48 -26.27
CA SER A 385 -19.95 5.47 -25.44
C SER A 385 -18.69 4.91 -26.12
N LEU A 386 -18.75 4.68 -27.44
CA LEU A 386 -17.60 4.27 -28.25
C LEU A 386 -16.49 5.32 -28.26
N ARG A 387 -16.83 6.60 -28.43
CA ARG A 387 -15.86 7.71 -28.35
C ARG A 387 -15.20 7.78 -26.98
N LEU A 388 -15.97 7.64 -25.90
CA LEU A 388 -15.44 7.60 -24.52
C LEU A 388 -14.54 6.39 -24.26
N SER A 389 -14.83 5.26 -24.91
CA SER A 389 -14.00 4.06 -24.80
C SER A 389 -12.68 4.16 -25.58
N GLN A 390 -12.52 5.13 -26.48
CA GLN A 390 -11.35 5.29 -27.36
C GLN A 390 -10.96 4.01 -28.11
N GLY A 391 -11.96 3.19 -28.49
CA GLY A 391 -11.71 1.89 -29.14
C GLY A 391 -11.11 0.83 -28.22
N ARG A 392 -11.24 0.95 -26.89
CA ARG A 392 -10.75 -0.04 -25.91
C ARG A 392 -11.79 -1.07 -25.50
N LEU A 393 -12.99 -0.99 -26.08
CA LEU A 393 -14.07 -1.93 -25.87
C LEU A 393 -14.55 -2.46 -27.21
N LEU A 394 -14.86 -3.75 -27.26
CA LEU A 394 -15.55 -4.38 -28.36
C LEU A 394 -17.03 -4.50 -27.99
N PHE A 395 -17.88 -3.77 -28.72
CA PHE A 395 -19.31 -3.67 -28.44
C PHE A 395 -20.12 -4.61 -29.32
N GLN A 396 -21.00 -5.40 -28.69
CA GLN A 396 -22.06 -6.16 -29.33
C GLN A 396 -23.34 -5.98 -28.49
N PRO A 397 -24.07 -4.86 -28.69
CA PRO A 397 -25.19 -4.49 -27.83
C PRO A 397 -26.17 -5.65 -27.58
N PRO A 398 -26.65 -5.84 -26.35
CA PRO A 398 -26.42 -4.99 -25.16
C PRO A 398 -25.10 -5.26 -24.42
N ASN A 399 -24.26 -6.15 -24.93
CA ASN A 399 -23.04 -6.61 -24.26
C ASN A 399 -21.79 -5.92 -24.84
N TYR A 400 -20.70 -5.99 -24.08
CA TYR A 400 -19.40 -5.50 -24.51
C TYR A 400 -18.31 -6.22 -23.71
N ILE A 401 -17.11 -6.28 -24.28
CA ILE A 401 -15.90 -6.79 -23.62
C ILE A 401 -14.77 -5.76 -23.77
N ALA A 402 -13.72 -5.91 -22.97
CA ALA A 402 -12.46 -5.20 -23.22
C ALA A 402 -11.86 -5.64 -24.56
N ASP A 403 -11.23 -4.73 -25.30
CA ASP A 403 -10.56 -5.05 -26.57
C ASP A 403 -9.33 -5.96 -26.32
N PRO A 404 -9.24 -7.16 -26.94
CA PRO A 404 -8.07 -8.05 -26.81
C PRO A 404 -6.73 -7.40 -27.17
N ALA A 405 -6.72 -6.36 -28.00
CA ALA A 405 -5.53 -5.57 -28.33
C ALA A 405 -4.85 -4.98 -27.07
N LEU A 406 -5.58 -4.81 -25.97
CA LEU A 406 -5.03 -4.41 -24.67
C LEU A 406 -3.98 -5.39 -24.13
N LEU A 407 -4.03 -6.66 -24.55
CA LEU A 407 -3.06 -7.69 -24.16
C LEU A 407 -1.93 -7.86 -25.18
N GLY A 408 -1.99 -7.16 -26.32
CA GLY A 408 -1.10 -7.37 -27.47
C GLY A 408 0.37 -7.00 -27.22
N HIS A 409 0.70 -6.40 -26.08
CA HIS A 409 2.09 -6.04 -25.78
C HIS A 409 2.95 -7.28 -25.48
N PRO A 410 4.15 -7.40 -26.09
CA PRO A 410 4.98 -8.59 -25.96
C PRO A 410 5.29 -9.00 -24.52
N ALA A 411 5.54 -8.04 -23.64
CA ALA A 411 5.80 -8.31 -22.22
C ALA A 411 4.58 -8.93 -21.50
N ILE A 412 3.35 -8.52 -21.87
CA ILE A 412 2.12 -9.07 -21.29
C ILE A 412 1.94 -10.51 -21.78
N LEU A 413 2.02 -10.74 -23.08
CA LEU A 413 1.90 -12.07 -23.68
C LEU A 413 2.94 -13.05 -23.10
N PHE A 414 4.20 -12.60 -22.99
CA PHE A 414 5.26 -13.42 -22.41
C PHE A 414 5.01 -13.70 -20.92
N ALA A 415 4.53 -12.73 -20.14
CA ALA A 415 4.14 -12.97 -18.76
C ALA A 415 3.01 -14.00 -18.64
N LEU A 416 1.97 -13.90 -19.49
CA LEU A 416 0.87 -14.88 -19.50
C LEU A 416 1.37 -16.29 -19.85
N ALA A 417 2.32 -16.43 -20.78
CA ALA A 417 2.96 -17.70 -21.08
C ALA A 417 3.75 -18.26 -19.88
N LEU A 418 4.47 -17.41 -19.14
CA LEU A 418 5.18 -17.81 -17.92
C LEU A 418 4.23 -18.27 -16.81
N LEU A 419 3.01 -17.73 -16.71
CA LEU A 419 2.03 -18.22 -15.74
C LEU A 419 1.76 -19.72 -15.93
N ILE A 420 1.57 -20.18 -17.17
CA ILE A 420 1.39 -21.60 -17.52
C ILE A 420 2.57 -22.41 -16.99
N TRP A 421 3.80 -21.92 -17.15
CA TRP A 421 4.99 -22.59 -16.64
C TRP A 421 5.04 -22.68 -15.11
N PHE A 422 4.38 -21.75 -14.40
CA PHE A 422 4.24 -21.79 -12.94
C PHE A 422 3.10 -22.68 -12.43
N ALA A 423 2.27 -23.24 -13.31
CA ALA A 423 1.12 -24.08 -12.93
C ALA A 423 1.46 -25.20 -11.93
N PRO A 424 2.61 -25.92 -12.02
CA PRO A 424 2.95 -26.96 -11.05
C PRO A 424 3.11 -26.45 -9.62
N ARG A 425 3.44 -25.16 -9.43
CA ARG A 425 3.63 -24.50 -8.14
C ARG A 425 2.36 -23.84 -7.61
N LEU A 426 1.30 -23.74 -8.42
CA LEU A 426 0.06 -23.04 -8.06
C LEU A 426 -0.55 -23.55 -6.76
N ARG A 427 -0.53 -24.87 -6.54
CA ARG A 427 -1.10 -25.48 -5.33
C ARG A 427 -0.25 -25.35 -4.06
N THR A 428 1.01 -24.94 -4.17
CA THR A 428 1.96 -24.98 -3.05
C THR A 428 2.63 -23.64 -2.73
N ASP A 429 2.66 -22.69 -3.66
CA ASP A 429 3.30 -21.39 -3.48
C ASP A 429 2.28 -20.24 -3.53
N ALA A 430 2.09 -19.58 -2.39
CA ALA A 430 1.18 -18.44 -2.26
C ALA A 430 1.54 -17.28 -3.20
N ARG A 431 2.82 -17.09 -3.54
CA ARG A 431 3.23 -16.04 -4.50
C ARG A 431 2.72 -16.36 -5.89
N ILE A 432 2.82 -17.62 -6.31
CA ILE A 432 2.28 -18.06 -7.60
C ILE A 432 0.76 -17.95 -7.62
N GLN A 433 0.09 -18.27 -6.51
CA GLN A 433 -1.37 -18.06 -6.35
C GLN A 433 -1.75 -16.59 -6.51
N PHE A 434 -0.95 -15.67 -5.95
CA PHE A 434 -1.16 -14.24 -6.14
C PHE A 434 -1.01 -13.85 -7.61
N LEU A 435 0.08 -14.26 -8.26
CA LEU A 435 0.33 -13.92 -9.67
C LEU A 435 -0.76 -14.47 -10.60
N TRP A 436 -1.20 -15.70 -10.38
CA TRP A 436 -2.31 -16.30 -11.11
C TRP A 436 -3.63 -15.59 -10.83
N GLY A 437 -3.96 -15.39 -9.56
CA GLY A 437 -5.23 -14.78 -9.16
C GLY A 437 -5.38 -13.35 -9.64
N SER A 438 -4.36 -12.53 -9.43
CA SER A 438 -4.37 -11.12 -9.84
C SER A 438 -4.23 -10.90 -11.34
N ALA A 439 -3.75 -11.90 -12.10
CA ALA A 439 -3.77 -11.85 -13.56
C ALA A 439 -5.09 -12.41 -14.13
N LEU A 440 -5.45 -13.64 -13.80
CA LEU A 440 -6.52 -14.36 -14.48
C LEU A 440 -7.92 -13.92 -14.06
N LEU A 441 -8.14 -13.50 -12.80
CA LEU A 441 -9.47 -13.07 -12.38
C LEU A 441 -9.91 -11.79 -13.12
N PRO A 442 -9.11 -10.70 -13.18
CA PRO A 442 -9.47 -9.55 -14.00
C PRO A 442 -9.71 -9.93 -15.47
N LEU A 443 -8.85 -10.75 -16.08
CA LEU A 443 -9.00 -11.15 -17.48
C LEU A 443 -10.30 -11.92 -17.71
N ALA A 444 -10.62 -12.90 -16.85
CA ALA A 444 -11.84 -13.68 -16.96
C ALA A 444 -13.10 -12.79 -16.87
N LEU A 445 -13.04 -11.72 -16.07
CA LEU A 445 -14.16 -10.80 -15.92
C LEU A 445 -14.29 -9.81 -17.10
N LEU A 446 -13.17 -9.34 -17.65
CA LEU A 446 -13.12 -8.35 -18.73
C LEU A 446 -13.39 -8.90 -20.12
N PHE A 447 -13.00 -10.16 -20.36
CA PHE A 447 -13.11 -10.83 -21.66
C PHE A 447 -14.29 -11.80 -21.72
N ASN A 448 -15.24 -11.67 -20.79
CA ASN A 448 -16.52 -12.37 -20.83
C ASN A 448 -17.66 -11.33 -20.93
N PRO A 449 -18.54 -11.43 -21.94
CA PRO A 449 -19.54 -10.40 -22.23
C PRO A 449 -20.54 -10.16 -21.09
N PHE A 450 -20.84 -11.18 -20.28
CA PHE A 450 -21.79 -11.06 -19.19
C PHE A 450 -21.17 -10.37 -17.97
N THR A 451 -19.97 -10.78 -17.58
CA THR A 451 -19.28 -10.19 -16.43
C THR A 451 -18.74 -8.80 -16.74
N ALA A 452 -18.25 -8.57 -17.96
CA ALA A 452 -17.79 -7.26 -18.38
C ALA A 452 -18.94 -6.27 -18.37
N ARG A 453 -20.12 -6.63 -18.92
CA ARG A 453 -21.32 -5.81 -18.81
C ARG A 453 -21.70 -5.52 -17.36
N ALA A 454 -21.80 -6.55 -16.51
CA ALA A 454 -22.16 -6.37 -15.11
C ALA A 454 -21.21 -5.39 -14.39
N LEU A 455 -19.90 -5.54 -14.60
CA LEU A 455 -18.89 -4.65 -14.04
C LEU A 455 -18.95 -3.23 -14.63
N GLY A 456 -19.16 -3.11 -15.93
CA GLY A 456 -19.25 -1.82 -16.61
C GLY A 456 -20.47 -1.03 -16.14
N GLU A 457 -21.59 -1.70 -15.90
CA GLU A 457 -22.77 -1.09 -15.29
C GLU A 457 -22.54 -0.69 -13.82
N MET A 458 -21.64 -1.35 -13.10
CA MET A 458 -21.28 -1.01 -11.71
C MET A 458 -20.28 0.14 -11.60
N LEU A 459 -19.37 0.30 -12.55
CA LEU A 459 -18.27 1.26 -12.48
C LEU A 459 -18.38 2.32 -13.57
N THR A 460 -18.30 1.87 -14.82
CA THR A 460 -18.39 2.60 -16.10
C THR A 460 -17.86 1.68 -17.20
N PRO A 461 -18.55 1.48 -18.33
CA PRO A 461 -18.07 0.63 -19.42
C PRO A 461 -16.65 1.01 -19.87
N TRP A 462 -16.43 2.31 -20.13
CA TRP A 462 -15.15 2.83 -20.63
C TRP A 462 -14.02 2.86 -19.59
N GLN A 463 -14.24 2.44 -18.35
CA GLN A 463 -13.17 2.26 -17.37
C GLN A 463 -12.73 0.79 -17.24
N LEU A 464 -13.48 -0.16 -17.80
CA LEU A 464 -13.18 -1.58 -17.67
C LEU A 464 -11.76 -1.94 -18.12
N TRP A 465 -11.31 -1.39 -19.24
CA TRP A 465 -9.98 -1.68 -19.76
C TRP A 465 -8.86 -1.29 -18.77
N ARG A 466 -9.09 -0.32 -17.86
CA ARG A 466 -8.13 0.05 -16.80
C ARG A 466 -7.95 -1.05 -15.74
N MET A 467 -8.85 -2.03 -15.67
CA MET A 467 -8.63 -3.22 -14.84
C MET A 467 -7.44 -4.05 -15.32
N THR A 468 -7.05 -3.94 -16.59
CA THR A 468 -5.82 -4.56 -17.11
C THR A 468 -4.56 -3.96 -16.49
N TRP A 469 -4.62 -2.76 -15.91
CA TRP A 469 -3.49 -2.12 -15.22
C TRP A 469 -3.10 -2.84 -13.92
N ASN A 470 -3.96 -3.73 -13.42
CA ASN A 470 -3.68 -4.55 -12.24
C ASN A 470 -2.88 -5.81 -12.56
N LEU A 471 -2.63 -6.10 -13.84
CA LEU A 471 -1.85 -7.27 -14.22
C LEU A 471 -0.43 -7.15 -13.62
N PRO A 472 0.03 -8.13 -12.82
CA PRO A 472 1.32 -8.06 -12.13
C PRO A 472 2.48 -8.45 -13.06
N VAL A 473 2.51 -7.92 -14.29
CA VAL A 473 3.42 -8.33 -15.38
C VAL A 473 4.86 -8.29 -14.94
N ALA A 474 5.31 -7.18 -14.33
CA ALA A 474 6.68 -7.05 -13.85
C ALA A 474 7.04 -8.10 -12.79
N PHE A 475 6.11 -8.50 -11.93
CA PHE A 475 6.35 -9.52 -10.91
C PHE A 475 6.40 -10.92 -11.53
N ILE A 476 5.54 -11.22 -12.49
CA ILE A 476 5.55 -12.49 -13.23
C ILE A 476 6.89 -12.66 -13.97
N LEU A 477 7.32 -11.63 -14.69
CA LEU A 477 8.59 -11.63 -15.42
C LEU A 477 9.78 -11.81 -14.46
N THR A 478 9.77 -11.09 -13.33
CA THR A 478 10.81 -11.22 -12.30
C THR A 478 10.87 -12.64 -11.72
N GLU A 479 9.73 -13.24 -11.37
CA GLU A 479 9.68 -14.63 -10.87
C GLU A 479 10.18 -15.63 -11.93
N GLY A 480 9.92 -15.36 -13.21
CA GLY A 480 10.45 -16.14 -14.34
C GLY A 480 11.97 -16.12 -14.37
N ILE A 481 12.57 -14.92 -14.28
CA ILE A 481 14.02 -14.74 -14.23
C ILE A 481 14.63 -15.46 -13.02
N LEU A 482 14.04 -15.30 -11.83
CA LEU A 482 14.51 -15.98 -10.61
C LEU A 482 14.46 -17.50 -10.74
N THR A 483 13.38 -18.04 -11.31
CA THR A 483 13.22 -19.48 -11.52
C THR A 483 14.26 -20.02 -12.51
N MET A 484 14.52 -19.31 -13.60
CA MET A 484 15.55 -19.67 -14.58
C MET A 484 16.96 -19.67 -13.96
N LEU A 485 17.30 -18.63 -13.19
CA LEU A 485 18.61 -18.52 -12.52
C LEU A 485 18.81 -19.62 -11.47
N ALA A 486 17.76 -19.98 -10.72
CA ALA A 486 17.82 -21.05 -9.73
C ALA A 486 18.11 -22.42 -10.39
N ARG A 487 17.46 -22.71 -11.53
CA ARG A 487 17.72 -23.96 -12.30
C ARG A 487 19.15 -24.05 -12.81
N ARG A 488 19.70 -22.95 -13.34
CA ARG A 488 21.08 -22.90 -13.83
C ARG A 488 22.11 -23.18 -12.73
N ARG A 489 21.91 -22.62 -11.53
CA ARG A 489 22.79 -22.88 -10.37
C ARG A 489 22.70 -24.31 -9.88
N GLY A 490 21.50 -24.89 -9.86
CA GLY A 490 21.29 -26.30 -9.52
C GLY A 490 22.03 -27.24 -10.48
N ALA A 491 21.88 -27.01 -11.79
CA ALA A 491 22.57 -27.78 -12.82
C ALA A 491 24.11 -27.67 -12.72
N ALA A 492 24.64 -26.45 -12.53
CA ALA A 492 26.08 -26.23 -12.36
C ALA A 492 26.65 -26.93 -11.12
N HIS A 493 25.91 -26.95 -10.00
CA HIS A 493 26.34 -27.64 -8.78
C HIS A 493 26.40 -29.17 -8.97
N CYS A 494 25.46 -29.74 -9.72
CA CYS A 494 25.48 -31.17 -10.06
C CYS A 494 26.66 -31.53 -10.96
N ILE A 495 26.95 -30.72 -11.99
CA ILE A 495 28.09 -30.95 -12.91
C ILE A 495 29.43 -30.82 -12.16
N GLY A 496 29.58 -29.81 -11.30
CA GLY A 496 30.80 -29.61 -10.52
C GLY A 496 31.08 -30.76 -9.53
N ARG A 497 30.04 -31.35 -8.93
CA ARG A 497 30.20 -32.54 -8.09
C ARG A 497 30.61 -33.78 -8.87
N GLN A 498 30.09 -33.97 -10.08
CA GLN A 498 30.45 -35.11 -10.93
C GLN A 498 31.92 -35.07 -11.34
N HIS A 499 32.46 -33.88 -11.65
CA HIS A 499 33.88 -33.74 -11.98
C HIS A 499 34.83 -33.92 -10.79
N LEU A 500 34.42 -33.53 -9.57
CA LEU A 500 35.24 -33.71 -8.37
C LEU A 500 35.14 -35.12 -7.76
N ALA A 501 34.10 -35.89 -8.09
CA ALA A 501 33.87 -37.20 -7.52
C ALA A 501 34.56 -38.36 -8.27
N GLY A 502 35.20 -38.14 -9.42
CA GLY A 502 36.07 -39.13 -10.09
C GLY A 502 35.46 -40.52 -10.33
N GLY A 503 34.14 -40.67 -10.27
CA GLY A 503 33.47 -41.96 -10.25
C GLY A 503 32.01 -41.82 -10.69
N PHE A 504 31.61 -42.68 -11.63
CA PHE A 504 30.34 -42.72 -12.33
C PHE A 504 29.16 -43.14 -11.43
N GLU A 505 28.93 -42.47 -10.29
CA GLU A 505 27.72 -42.70 -9.50
C GLU A 505 26.63 -41.68 -9.84
N SER A 506 25.57 -42.18 -10.48
CA SER A 506 24.42 -41.44 -11.01
C SER A 506 23.69 -40.59 -9.95
N CYS A 507 23.63 -39.27 -10.16
CA CYS A 507 22.88 -38.32 -9.32
C CYS A 507 21.36 -38.56 -9.28
N ALA A 508 20.81 -39.45 -10.11
CA ALA A 508 19.37 -39.72 -10.13
C ALA A 508 18.85 -40.43 -8.86
N PHE A 509 19.73 -41.04 -8.06
CA PHE A 509 19.32 -41.83 -6.90
C PHE A 509 19.23 -41.03 -5.58
N VAL A 510 19.92 -39.89 -5.47
CA VAL A 510 20.03 -39.14 -4.20
C VAL A 510 18.77 -38.29 -3.91
N GLU A 511 18.00 -37.91 -4.92
CA GLU A 511 16.81 -37.08 -4.71
C GLU A 511 15.63 -37.87 -4.10
N LYS A 512 15.53 -39.18 -4.38
CA LYS A 512 14.51 -40.06 -3.76
C LYS A 512 14.82 -40.42 -2.30
N SER A 513 16.10 -40.48 -1.89
CA SER A 513 16.46 -40.83 -0.51
C SER A 513 16.24 -39.67 0.48
N GLN A 514 16.49 -38.42 0.06
CA GLN A 514 16.20 -37.25 0.91
C GLN A 514 14.70 -36.95 1.07
N GLN A 515 13.86 -37.29 0.08
CA GLN A 515 12.40 -37.18 0.24
C GLN A 515 11.84 -38.27 1.18
N ARG A 516 12.38 -39.49 1.18
CA ARG A 516 11.96 -40.55 2.13
C ARG A 516 12.37 -40.25 3.58
N ALA A 517 13.55 -39.65 3.80
CA ALA A 517 14.01 -39.30 5.15
C ALA A 517 13.18 -38.20 5.83
N ARG A 518 12.49 -37.33 5.06
CA ARG A 518 11.60 -36.29 5.61
C ARG A 518 10.19 -36.79 5.92
N ALA A 519 9.74 -37.88 5.29
CA ALA A 519 8.43 -38.47 5.58
C ALA A 519 8.41 -39.32 6.87
N GLY A 520 9.56 -39.81 7.33
CA GLY A 520 9.65 -40.70 8.51
C GLY A 520 9.81 -40.03 9.87
N ARG A 521 9.81 -38.69 9.96
CA ARG A 521 10.15 -37.97 11.22
C ARG A 521 9.06 -37.00 11.71
N VAL A 522 7.80 -37.31 11.43
CA VAL A 522 6.61 -36.65 12.00
C VAL A 522 5.75 -37.71 12.68
N GLY A 523 6.15 -38.12 13.88
CA GLY A 523 5.39 -39.13 14.63
C GLY A 523 6.13 -39.62 15.86
N ARG A 524 6.16 -38.79 16.91
CA ARG A 524 6.23 -39.15 18.35
C ARG A 524 6.76 -37.95 19.13
N GLY A 525 5.99 -37.47 20.11
CA GLY A 525 6.52 -36.56 21.13
C GLY A 525 5.56 -35.53 21.68
N TYR A 526 4.36 -35.91 22.14
CA TYR A 526 3.66 -35.19 23.20
C TYR A 526 3.06 -36.23 24.16
N VAL A 527 3.83 -36.56 25.20
CA VAL A 527 3.34 -37.29 26.37
C VAL A 527 3.58 -36.39 27.58
N THR A 528 2.45 -36.14 28.25
CA THR A 528 2.19 -35.55 29.56
C THR A 528 3.32 -35.68 30.60
N ALA A 529 3.68 -34.55 31.22
CA ALA A 529 4.42 -34.52 32.48
C ALA A 529 3.47 -34.12 33.61
N PHE A 530 3.07 -35.11 34.40
CA PHE A 530 2.37 -34.97 35.69
C PHE A 530 3.35 -35.37 36.80
N ALA A 531 3.39 -34.56 37.86
CA ALA A 531 3.81 -34.83 39.24
C ALA A 531 5.12 -35.58 39.52
N ARG A 532 6.03 -34.92 40.27
CA ARG A 532 6.74 -35.54 41.40
C ARG A 532 7.17 -34.46 42.42
N ARG A 533 6.57 -34.54 43.61
CA ARG A 533 7.11 -33.96 44.86
C ARG A 533 8.37 -34.73 45.26
N PRO A 534 9.26 -34.10 46.05
CA PRO A 534 9.84 -34.82 47.18
C PRO A 534 9.65 -34.08 48.50
N ALA A 535 9.58 -34.87 49.56
CA ALA A 535 9.38 -34.46 50.94
C ALA A 535 10.72 -34.18 51.66
N ARG A 536 10.66 -33.16 52.53
CA ARG A 536 11.29 -32.98 53.86
C ARG A 536 12.65 -33.63 54.18
N THR A 537 13.56 -32.79 54.65
CA THR A 537 14.25 -32.73 55.99
C THR A 537 15.36 -31.69 55.85
N GLY A 538 15.74 -30.81 56.79
CA GLY A 538 15.31 -30.43 58.12
C GLY A 538 16.19 -29.26 58.61
N VAL A 539 15.63 -28.45 59.53
CA VAL A 539 16.28 -27.66 60.61
C VAL A 539 17.31 -26.56 60.26
N GLY A 540 17.00 -25.33 60.66
CA GLY A 540 17.94 -24.21 60.81
C GLY A 540 17.25 -22.86 61.00
N LEU A 541 17.19 -22.39 62.24
CA LEU A 541 16.56 -21.14 62.71
C LEU A 541 17.04 -19.87 61.98
N ALA A 542 16.15 -18.91 61.74
CA ALA A 542 16.05 -17.62 62.46
C ALA A 542 15.41 -16.49 61.63
N ALA A 543 14.38 -15.88 62.23
CA ALA A 543 13.99 -14.46 62.15
C ALA A 543 13.75 -13.79 60.78
N ALA A 544 12.48 -13.51 60.47
CA ALA A 544 11.94 -12.14 60.44
C ALA A 544 10.46 -12.16 60.01
N ARG A 545 9.60 -11.68 60.92
CA ARG A 545 8.19 -11.36 60.70
C ARG A 545 8.09 -10.08 59.88
N HIS A 546 7.21 -10.01 58.88
CA HIS A 546 6.06 -9.09 58.87
C HIS A 546 5.23 -9.22 57.58
N ASP A 547 3.91 -9.17 57.79
CA ASP A 547 2.86 -8.75 56.87
C ASP A 547 2.35 -9.71 55.78
N ALA A 548 1.50 -10.63 56.24
CA ALA A 548 0.35 -11.13 55.49
C ALA A 548 -0.92 -10.92 56.33
N LEU A 549 -1.80 -10.00 55.91
CA LEU A 549 -3.22 -9.97 56.31
C LEU A 549 -3.99 -8.93 55.47
N ARG A 550 -4.68 -9.40 54.43
CA ARG A 550 -6.09 -9.04 54.23
C ARG A 550 -6.79 -9.99 53.27
N ALA A 551 -7.84 -10.58 53.82
CA ALA A 551 -8.58 -11.73 53.36
C ALA A 551 -9.54 -11.42 52.21
N ARG A 552 -9.85 -12.50 51.48
CA ARG A 552 -11.08 -12.72 50.71
C ARG A 552 -12.30 -12.76 51.64
N LEU A 553 -13.47 -12.30 51.15
CA LEU A 553 -14.76 -13.05 51.04
C LEU A 553 -15.98 -12.11 51.12
N TYR A 554 -16.93 -12.32 50.18
CA TYR A 554 -18.42 -12.24 50.21
C TYR A 554 -18.92 -11.69 48.85
N ILE A 555 -19.52 -12.47 47.94
CA ILE A 555 -20.86 -13.11 47.86
C ILE A 555 -21.93 -12.24 47.15
N GLN A 556 -22.57 -12.88 46.16
CA GLN A 556 -23.92 -12.73 45.57
C GLN A 556 -24.31 -11.64 44.55
N ARG A 557 -24.70 -12.16 43.37
CA ARG A 557 -25.97 -11.97 42.63
C ARG A 557 -26.77 -10.68 42.88
N VAL A 558 -26.97 -9.91 41.82
CA VAL A 558 -28.29 -9.41 41.39
C VAL A 558 -28.28 -9.32 39.85
N GLY A 559 -29.25 -9.98 39.21
CA GLY A 559 -29.63 -9.68 37.83
C GLY A 559 -30.77 -8.67 37.81
N PHE A 560 -30.90 -7.93 36.71
CA PHE A 560 -32.15 -7.27 36.33
C PHE A 560 -32.23 -7.18 34.81
N ASP A 561 -33.39 -7.59 34.31
CA ASP A 561 -33.90 -7.39 32.96
C ASP A 561 -34.05 -5.91 32.61
N ARG A 562 -33.71 -5.55 31.37
CA ARG A 562 -34.60 -4.92 30.38
C ARG A 562 -33.95 -4.93 29.00
#